data_AF-W1WEX7-F1
#
_entry.id   AF-W1WEX7-F1
#
_cell.length_a   1.000
_cell.length_b   1.000
_cell.length_c   1.000
_cell.angle_alpha   90.00
_cell.angle_beta   90.00
_cell.angle_gamma   90.00
#
_symmetry.space_group_name_H-M   'P 1'
#
loop_
_entity.id
_entity.type
_entity.pdbx_description
1 polymer ?
#
loop_
_entity_poly.entity_id
_entity_poly.type
_entity_poly.pdbx_seq_one_letter_code
_entity_poly.pdbx_strand_id
1 'polypeptide(L)'
;CSSDLLARRPDLQAMRWYVQASLDQVDSARALFYPSFDIKAFFGLDAIHLDTLFKKTSRQFNFIPGLKLPLFDGGRLNANLEGTRAASNMMIERYNQSVLNAVRDVAVNGTRLQTLNDEREMQAERVEATRFTQRAAEAAYQRGPRQLV
;
A
#
# COMPACT_ATOMS: atom_id res chain seq x y z
N CYS A 1 9.29 -15.66 -14.33
CA CYS A 1 7.82 -15.52 -14.28
C CYS A 1 7.23 -15.34 -12.87
N SER A 2 8.02 -15.26 -11.79
CA SER A 2 7.51 -15.03 -10.41
C SER A 2 7.38 -13.55 -10.03
N SER A 3 8.21 -12.67 -10.62
CA SER A 3 8.19 -11.22 -10.34
C SER A 3 6.91 -10.51 -10.80
N ASP A 4 6.23 -11.04 -11.82
CA ASP A 4 5.08 -10.39 -12.47
C ASP A 4 3.75 -10.66 -11.73
N LEU A 5 3.70 -11.72 -10.91
CA LEU A 5 2.54 -12.04 -10.07
C LEU A 5 2.52 -11.23 -8.76
N LEU A 6 3.69 -10.93 -8.18
CA LEU A 6 3.81 -10.04 -7.02
C LEU A 6 3.51 -8.58 -7.39
N ALA A 7 3.89 -8.15 -8.61
CA ALA A 7 3.59 -6.82 -9.12
C ALA A 7 2.08 -6.54 -9.30
N ARG A 8 1.25 -7.58 -9.40
CA ARG A 8 -0.21 -7.45 -9.56
C ARG A 8 -0.99 -7.29 -8.26
N ARG A 9 -0.34 -7.35 -7.09
CA ARG A 9 -1.02 -7.11 -5.81
C ARG A 9 -1.05 -5.60 -5.50
N PRO A 10 -2.16 -4.88 -5.77
CA PRO A 10 -2.24 -3.43 -5.57
C PRO A 10 -2.06 -3.02 -4.11
N ASP A 11 -2.36 -3.92 -3.17
CA ASP A 11 -2.11 -3.78 -1.74
C ASP A 11 -0.62 -3.63 -1.39
N LEU A 12 0.25 -4.47 -1.99
CA LEU A 12 1.70 -4.39 -1.77
C LEU A 12 2.30 -3.13 -2.40
N GLN A 13 1.78 -2.70 -3.56
CA GLN A 13 2.20 -1.43 -4.17
C GLN A 13 1.86 -0.23 -3.27
N ALA A 14 0.65 -0.19 -2.72
CA ALA A 14 0.26 0.87 -1.78
C ALA A 14 1.18 0.90 -0.55
N MET A 15 1.49 -0.26 0.03
CA MET A 15 2.43 -0.35 1.16
C MET A 15 3.83 0.12 0.80
N ARG A 16 4.34 -0.19 -0.39
CA ARG A 16 5.63 0.32 -0.88
C ARG A 16 5.63 1.86 -0.92
N TRP A 17 4.56 2.49 -1.41
CA TRP A 17 4.45 3.95 -1.42
C TRP A 17 4.41 4.54 -0.02
N TYR A 18 3.76 3.88 0.95
CA TYR A 18 3.82 4.31 2.36
C TYR A 18 5.23 4.19 2.95
N VAL A 19 5.97 3.12 2.63
CA VAL A 19 7.38 2.99 3.04
C VAL A 19 8.21 4.10 2.41
N GLN A 20 8.05 4.37 1.12
CA GLN A 20 8.78 5.44 0.42
C GLN A 20 8.49 6.80 1.07
N ALA A 21 7.22 7.13 1.30
CA ALA A 21 6.83 8.37 1.97
C ALA A 21 7.45 8.49 3.38
N SER A 22 7.56 7.37 4.11
CA SER A 22 8.22 7.36 5.42
C SER A 22 9.73 7.62 5.33
N LEU A 23 10.39 7.15 4.27
CA LEU A 23 11.81 7.41 4.02
C LEU A 23 12.02 8.88 3.63
N ASP A 24 11.14 9.44 2.79
CA ASP A 24 11.17 10.86 2.42
C ASP A 24 10.98 11.76 3.66
N GLN A 25 10.19 11.29 4.64
CA GLN A 25 10.06 11.97 5.94
C GLN A 25 11.36 11.95 6.74
N VAL A 26 12.12 10.84 6.73
CA VAL A 26 13.45 10.74 7.35
C VAL A 26 14.42 11.69 6.68
N ASP A 27 14.39 11.79 5.34
CA ASP A 27 15.22 12.72 4.59
C ASP A 27 14.86 14.17 4.87
N SER A 28 13.57 14.49 5.02
CA SER A 28 13.10 15.79 5.49
C SER A 28 13.59 16.11 6.91
N ALA A 29 13.53 15.15 7.84
CA ALA A 29 14.06 15.32 9.19
C ALA A 29 15.58 15.53 9.20
N ARG A 30 16.31 14.85 8.30
CA ARG A 30 17.75 15.07 8.08
C ARG A 30 18.03 16.44 7.45
N ALA A 31 17.17 16.92 6.57
CA ALA A 31 17.31 18.22 5.91
C ALA A 31 17.32 19.38 6.91
N LEU A 32 16.66 19.23 8.06
CA LEU A 32 16.63 20.23 9.13
C LEU A 32 18.01 20.55 9.75
N PHE A 33 19.01 19.71 9.53
CA PHE A 33 20.40 19.96 9.98
C PHE A 33 21.19 20.86 9.03
N TYR A 34 20.67 21.12 7.82
CA TYR A 34 21.31 21.97 6.83
C TYR A 34 20.78 23.40 6.90
N PRO A 35 21.53 24.39 6.36
CA PRO A 35 21.03 25.75 6.27
C PRO A 35 19.76 25.82 5.40
N SER A 36 18.74 26.53 5.88
CA SER A 36 17.57 26.87 5.09
C SER A 36 17.71 28.28 4.51
N PHE A 37 17.35 28.43 3.24
CA PHE A 37 17.29 29.71 2.55
C PHE A 37 15.83 30.12 2.39
N ASP A 38 15.49 31.34 2.80
CA ASP A 38 14.18 31.94 2.55
C ASP A 38 14.33 33.19 1.68
N ILE A 39 13.33 33.45 0.84
CA ILE A 39 13.31 34.63 -0.02
C ILE A 39 11.96 35.29 0.17
N LYS A 40 11.98 36.52 0.67
CA LYS A 40 10.79 37.35 0.85
C LYS A 40 10.81 38.47 -0.16
N ALA A 41 9.69 38.68 -0.84
CA ALA A 41 9.49 39.81 -1.72
C ALA A 41 8.23 40.55 -1.27
N PHE A 42 8.30 41.87 -1.27
CA PHE A 42 7.17 42.75 -0.98
C PHE A 42 7.04 43.77 -2.10
N PHE A 43 5.81 43.99 -2.55
CA PHE A 43 5.48 45.07 -3.46
C PHE A 43 4.29 45.81 -2.89
N GLY A 44 4.30 47.13 -2.98
CA GLY A 44 3.24 47.92 -2.38
C GLY A 44 3.36 49.40 -2.71
N LEU A 45 2.44 50.16 -2.12
CA LEU A 45 2.48 51.61 -2.14
C LEU A 45 2.88 52.08 -0.74
N ASP A 46 3.92 52.89 -0.64
CA ASP A 46 4.27 53.64 0.56
C ASP A 46 4.09 55.13 0.31
N ALA A 47 3.37 55.80 1.20
CA ALA A 47 3.11 57.22 1.05
C ALA A 47 2.81 57.87 2.39
N ILE A 48 3.41 59.04 2.61
CA ILE A 48 3.15 59.88 3.79
C ILE A 48 1.76 60.54 3.69
N HIS A 49 1.26 60.76 2.47
CA HIS A 49 -0.05 61.38 2.21
C HIS A 49 -0.86 60.60 1.15
N LEU A 50 -2.19 60.55 1.32
CA LEU A 50 -3.10 59.82 0.42
C LEU A 50 -3.08 60.33 -1.03
N ASP A 51 -2.83 61.61 -1.26
CA ASP A 51 -2.75 62.21 -2.60
C ASP A 51 -1.52 61.73 -3.39
N THR A 52 -0.49 61.25 -2.69
CA THR A 52 0.72 60.68 -3.28
C THR A 52 0.65 59.18 -3.47
N LEU A 53 -0.30 58.49 -2.84
CA LEU A 53 -0.38 57.03 -2.77
C LEU A 53 -0.30 56.34 -4.14
N PHE A 54 -0.99 56.87 -5.15
CA PHE A 54 -1.01 56.29 -6.50
C PHE A 54 0.08 56.83 -7.44
N LYS A 55 0.94 57.74 -6.97
CA LYS A 55 2.06 58.28 -7.77
C LYS A 55 3.12 57.19 -7.95
N LYS A 56 3.89 57.28 -9.05
CA LYS A 56 4.99 56.34 -9.32
C LYS A 56 6.03 56.31 -8.20
N THR A 57 6.26 57.44 -7.54
CA THR A 57 7.19 57.59 -6.41
C THR A 57 6.78 56.81 -5.17
N SER A 58 5.49 56.50 -5.03
CA SER A 58 4.97 55.71 -3.90
C SER A 58 5.06 54.21 -4.13
N ARG A 59 5.43 53.75 -5.34
CA ARG A 59 5.61 52.33 -5.60
C ARG A 59 6.91 51.85 -4.98
N GLN A 60 6.82 50.90 -4.06
CA GLN A 60 7.97 50.23 -3.48
C GLN A 60 7.99 48.75 -3.85
N PHE A 61 9.20 48.25 -4.10
CA PHE A 61 9.50 46.84 -4.26
C PHE A 61 10.69 46.51 -3.38
N ASN A 62 10.56 45.51 -2.52
CA ASN A 62 11.60 45.05 -1.61
C ASN A 62 11.84 43.56 -1.82
N PHE A 63 13.09 43.16 -1.75
CA PHE A 63 13.54 41.78 -1.83
C PHE A 63 14.51 41.51 -0.69
N ILE A 64 14.19 40.52 0.14
CA ILE A 64 14.92 40.20 1.38
C ILE A 64 15.23 38.70 1.37
N PRO A 65 16.49 38.31 1.08
CA PRO A 65 16.94 36.94 1.30
C PRO A 65 17.21 36.70 2.79
N GLY A 66 16.89 35.50 3.27
CA GLY A 66 17.16 35.02 4.61
C GLY A 66 17.91 33.70 4.59
N LEU A 67 18.82 33.52 5.55
CA LEU A 67 19.60 32.31 5.76
C LEU A 67 19.55 31.94 7.24
N LYS A 68 19.17 30.70 7.54
CA LYS A 68 19.11 30.18 8.90
C LYS A 68 19.83 28.84 8.98
N LEU A 69 20.82 28.75 9.87
CA LEU A 69 21.53 27.52 10.19
C LEU A 69 21.45 27.25 11.70
N PRO A 70 20.78 26.17 12.14
CA PRO A 70 20.83 25.77 13.54
C PRO A 70 22.22 25.26 13.92
N LEU A 71 22.90 25.95 14.85
CA LEU A 71 24.17 25.48 15.43
C LEU A 71 23.95 24.64 16.70
N PHE A 72 22.97 25.03 17.51
CA PHE A 72 22.62 24.34 18.75
C PHE A 72 21.10 24.29 18.90
N ASP A 73 20.56 23.07 18.95
CA ASP A 73 19.12 22.80 19.04
C ASP A 73 18.76 21.99 20.30
N GLY A 74 19.70 21.84 21.25
CA GLY A 74 19.47 21.12 22.51
C GLY A 74 19.11 19.64 22.33
N GLY A 75 19.50 19.02 21.22
CA GLY A 75 19.16 17.64 20.88
C GLY A 75 17.77 17.46 20.23
N ARG A 76 16.98 18.53 20.08
CA ARG A 76 15.65 18.48 19.45
C ARG A 76 15.67 17.87 18.04
N LEU A 77 16.63 18.26 17.21
CA LEU A 77 16.77 17.72 15.85
C LEU A 77 17.16 16.24 15.85
N ASN A 78 18.03 15.83 16.78
CA ASN A 78 18.43 14.43 16.92
C ASN A 78 17.25 13.56 17.36
N ALA A 79 16.50 14.00 18.37
CA ALA A 79 15.31 13.30 18.85
C ALA A 79 14.23 13.17 17.76
N ASN A 80 14.01 14.23 16.96
CA ASN A 80 13.09 14.19 15.82
C ASN A 80 13.56 13.17 14.76
N LEU A 81 14.85 13.21 14.38
CA LEU A 81 15.41 12.29 13.40
C LEU A 81 15.31 10.83 13.87
N GLU A 82 15.61 10.57 15.14
CA GLU A 82 15.50 9.24 15.74
C GLU A 82 14.05 8.73 15.74
N GLY A 83 13.10 9.56 16.20
CA GLY A 83 11.68 9.22 16.19
C GLY A 83 11.14 8.94 14.78
N THR A 84 11.53 9.77 13.80
CA THR A 84 11.13 9.59 12.40
C THR A 84 11.73 8.33 11.79
N ARG A 85 13.00 8.01 12.10
CA ARG A 85 13.64 6.75 11.69
C ARG A 85 12.96 5.53 12.29
N ALA A 86 12.62 5.58 13.58
CA ALA A 86 11.90 4.49 14.24
C ALA A 86 10.52 4.25 13.59
N ALA A 87 9.79 5.31 13.26
CA ALA A 87 8.53 5.22 12.52
C ALA A 87 8.70 4.61 11.12
N SER A 88 9.74 5.01 10.38
CA SER A 88 10.06 4.43 9.06
C SER A 88 10.40 2.94 9.17
N ASN A 89 11.22 2.54 10.16
CA ASN A 89 11.55 1.14 10.39
C ASN A 89 10.30 0.29 10.68
N MET A 90 9.33 0.83 11.43
CA MET A 90 8.05 0.16 11.65
C MET A 90 7.25 -0.01 10.34
N MET A 91 7.28 0.96 9.43
CA MET A 91 6.62 0.84 8.13
C MET A 91 7.28 -0.21 7.24
N ILE A 92 8.62 -0.26 7.23
CA ILE A 92 9.39 -1.29 6.51
C ILE A 92 9.01 -2.68 7.04
N GLU A 93 8.94 -2.84 8.36
CA GLU A 93 8.57 -4.12 8.96
C GLU A 93 7.14 -4.55 8.60
N ARG A 94 6.18 -3.62 8.60
CA ARG A 94 4.81 -3.90 8.14
C ARG A 94 4.77 -4.35 6.68
N TYR A 95 5.56 -3.71 5.81
CA TYR A 95 5.69 -4.14 4.41
C TYR A 95 6.28 -5.55 4.31
N ASN A 96 7.36 -5.84 5.05
CA ASN A 96 7.97 -7.17 5.08
C ASN A 96 6.98 -8.25 5.54
N GLN A 97 6.21 -7.99 6.59
CA GLN A 97 5.16 -8.90 7.08
C GLN A 97 4.08 -9.13 6.02
N SER A 98 3.65 -8.09 5.32
CA SER A 98 2.67 -8.20 4.24
C SER A 98 3.19 -9.05 3.08
N VAL A 99 4.46 -8.87 2.69
CA VAL A 99 5.12 -9.70 1.68
C VAL A 99 5.21 -11.17 2.15
N LEU A 100 5.61 -11.42 3.39
CA LEU A 100 5.68 -12.77 3.95
C LEU A 100 4.31 -13.46 3.96
N ASN A 101 3.26 -12.74 4.36
CA ASN A 101 1.88 -13.23 4.33
C ASN A 101 1.42 -13.51 2.90
N ALA A 102 1.73 -12.64 1.95
CA ALA A 102 1.41 -12.85 0.54
C ALA A 102 2.05 -14.13 -0.02
N VAL A 103 3.31 -14.39 0.30
CA VAL A 103 4.01 -15.61 -0.10
C VAL A 103 3.37 -16.84 0.56
N ARG A 104 2.98 -16.74 1.84
CA ARG A 104 2.27 -17.81 2.56
C ARG A 104 0.91 -18.12 1.93
N ASP A 105 0.15 -17.09 1.58
CA ASP A 105 -1.16 -17.25 0.93
C ASP A 105 -1.05 -17.98 -0.41
N VAL A 106 -0.03 -17.67 -1.21
CA VAL A 106 0.20 -18.35 -2.49
C VAL A 106 0.52 -19.83 -2.26
N ALA A 107 1.35 -20.14 -1.26
CA ALA A 107 1.68 -21.52 -0.90
C ALA A 107 0.46 -22.31 -0.40
N VAL A 108 -0.43 -21.69 0.39
CA VAL A 108 -1.61 -22.36 0.97
C VAL A 108 -2.78 -22.45 -0.02
N ASN A 109 -3.04 -21.41 -0.80
CA ASN A 109 -4.16 -21.42 -1.76
C ASN A 109 -3.86 -22.30 -2.97
N GLY A 110 -2.60 -22.44 -3.37
CA GLY A 110 -2.19 -23.36 -4.42
C GLY A 110 -2.55 -24.82 -4.10
N THR A 111 -2.29 -25.26 -2.86
CA THR A 111 -2.62 -26.62 -2.42
C THR A 111 -4.13 -26.80 -2.23
N ARG A 112 -4.84 -25.80 -1.71
CA ARG A 112 -6.30 -25.85 -1.52
C ARG A 112 -7.07 -25.97 -2.84
N LEU A 113 -6.60 -25.30 -3.90
CA LEU A 113 -7.19 -25.42 -5.24
C LEU A 113 -6.99 -26.82 -5.84
N GLN A 114 -5.83 -27.44 -5.61
CA GLN A 114 -5.60 -28.84 -6.00
C GLN A 114 -6.55 -29.78 -5.25
N THR A 115 -6.63 -29.67 -3.92
CA THR A 115 -7.53 -30.52 -3.12
C THR A 115 -8.99 -30.38 -3.53
N LEU A 116 -9.46 -29.17 -3.84
CA LEU A 116 -10.83 -28.95 -4.33
C LEU A 116 -11.11 -29.61 -5.69
N ASN A 117 -10.11 -29.69 -6.57
CA ASN A 117 -10.25 -30.38 -7.85
C ASN A 117 -10.29 -31.90 -7.64
N ASP A 118 -9.42 -32.44 -6.79
CA ASP A 118 -9.39 -33.87 -6.46
C ASP A 118 -10.71 -34.30 -5.78
N GLU A 119 -11.24 -33.50 -4.85
CA GLU A 119 -12.53 -33.74 -4.22
C GLU A 119 -13.68 -33.71 -5.23
N ARG A 120 -13.65 -32.80 -6.20
CA ARG A 120 -14.65 -32.77 -7.28
C ARG A 120 -14.63 -34.03 -8.13
N GLU A 121 -13.44 -34.52 -8.48
CA GLU A 121 -13.29 -35.72 -9.30
C GLU A 121 -13.80 -36.95 -8.55
N MET A 122 -13.43 -37.11 -7.28
CA MET A 122 -13.98 -38.18 -6.42
C MET A 122 -15.50 -38.09 -6.26
N GLN A 123 -16.06 -36.89 -6.13
CA GLN A 123 -17.52 -36.71 -6.06
C GLN A 123 -18.20 -37.08 -7.39
N ALA A 124 -17.59 -36.75 -8.53
CA ALA A 124 -18.10 -37.14 -9.84
C ALA A 124 -18.14 -38.67 -10.00
N GLU A 125 -17.07 -39.38 -9.61
CA GLU A 125 -17.05 -40.84 -9.61
C GLU A 125 -18.13 -41.46 -8.70
N ARG A 126 -18.34 -40.90 -7.50
CA ARG A 126 -19.39 -41.38 -6.59
C ARG A 126 -20.79 -41.23 -7.16
N VAL A 127 -21.06 -40.12 -7.85
CA VAL A 127 -22.34 -39.88 -8.52
C VAL A 127 -22.53 -40.86 -9.68
N GLU A 128 -21.49 -41.11 -10.47
CA GLU A 128 -21.50 -42.08 -11.57
C GLU A 128 -21.82 -43.50 -11.05
N ALA A 129 -21.11 -43.93 -10.00
CA ALA A 129 -21.32 -45.24 -9.36
C ALA A 129 -22.75 -45.39 -8.81
N THR A 130 -23.28 -44.34 -8.17
CA THR A 130 -24.66 -44.34 -7.64
C THR A 130 -25.70 -44.40 -8.75
N ARG A 131 -25.47 -43.71 -9.87
CA ARG A 131 -26.34 -43.80 -11.06
C ARG A 131 -26.30 -45.19 -11.68
N PHE A 132 -25.14 -45.85 -11.68
CA PHE A 132 -25.01 -47.22 -12.17
C PHE A 132 -25.79 -48.20 -11.31
N THR A 133 -25.67 -48.11 -9.98
CA THR A 133 -26.42 -48.98 -9.06
C THR A 133 -27.93 -48.76 -9.14
N GLN A 134 -28.39 -47.51 -9.28
CA GLN A 134 -29.80 -47.20 -9.53
C GLN A 134 -30.31 -47.85 -10.82
N ARG A 135 -29.60 -47.67 -11.94
CA ARG A 135 -29.96 -48.29 -13.23
C ARG A 135 -30.01 -49.82 -13.15
N ALA A 136 -29.05 -50.42 -12.44
CA ALA A 136 -29.03 -51.87 -12.22
C ALA A 136 -30.23 -52.34 -11.38
N ALA A 137 -30.59 -51.59 -10.32
CA ALA A 137 -31.75 -51.89 -9.49
C ALA A 137 -33.07 -51.74 -10.27
N GLU A 138 -33.22 -50.69 -11.09
CA GLU A 138 -34.39 -50.51 -11.98
C GLU A 138 -34.49 -51.64 -13.01
N ALA A 139 -33.37 -52.04 -13.64
CA ALA A 139 -33.36 -53.15 -14.58
C ALA A 139 -33.70 -54.49 -13.91
N ALA A 140 -33.27 -54.71 -12.66
CA ALA A 140 -33.64 -55.88 -11.87
C ALA A 140 -35.13 -55.85 -11.48
N TYR A 141 -35.67 -54.68 -11.14
CA TYR A 141 -37.09 -54.50 -10.81
C TYR A 141 -37.98 -54.74 -12.03
N GLN A 142 -37.59 -54.24 -13.20
CA GLN A 142 -38.28 -54.52 -14.47
C GLN A 142 -38.18 -55.98 -14.90
N ARG A 143 -37.16 -56.72 -14.43
CA ARG A 143 -37.03 -58.17 -14.60
C ARG A 143 -37.64 -58.97 -13.43
N GLY A 144 -38.24 -58.29 -12.46
CA GLY A 144 -38.92 -58.87 -11.31
C GLY A 144 -40.18 -59.66 -11.71
N PRO A 145 -40.55 -60.69 -10.94
CA PRO A 145 -40.91 -61.99 -11.48
C PRO A 145 -42.31 -62.06 -12.10
N ARG A 146 -42.38 -62.77 -13.24
CA ARG A 146 -43.56 -63.53 -13.67
C ARG A 146 -43.80 -64.68 -12.68
N GLN A 147 -44.25 -64.36 -11.46
CA GLN A 147 -44.98 -65.29 -10.60
C GLN A 147 -46.45 -64.89 -10.70
N LEU A 148 -47.13 -65.47 -11.69
CA LEU A 148 -48.58 -65.58 -11.69
C LEU A 148 -48.90 -66.86 -10.91
N VAL A 149 -49.73 -66.67 -9.89
CA VAL A 149 -50.61 -67.67 -9.27
C VAL A 149 -51.40 -68.40 -10.36
#